data_AF-A0A183CNM2-F1
#
_entry.id   AF-A0A183CNM2-F1
#
_cell.length_a   1.000
_cell.length_b   1.000
_cell.length_c   1.000
_cell.angle_alpha   90.00
_cell.angle_beta   90.00
_cell.angle_gamma   90.00
#
_symmetry.space_group_name_H-M   'P 1'
#
loop_
_entity.id
_entity.type
_entity.pdbx_description
1 polymer ?
#
loop_
_entity_poly.entity_id
_entity_poly.type
_entity_poly.pdbx_seq_one_letter_code
_entity_poly.pdbx_strand_id
1 'polypeptide(L)'
;MEEDPDAETKPVDVTKAMDGGVLKTLLKAGENFGVHPAKGDCCYVHYEGIIKESGKVFDSSRGREMPFFFTFGRGQVIKGWDLGVATMCRGEIARLECRPEYAYGETGHPPKIPGNSTLIFEIELLRWEGEDLSPDRDGTITKSIVVSGKKFKTPTEHAGIKVHAVGTSLDGRIFYDAQLEYVLGEGAEHALPDGSGHGFEAHESG
;
A
#
# COMPACT_ATOMS: atom_id res chain seq x y z
N MET A 1 -16.48 -31.74 -8.57
CA MET A 1 -15.38 -31.63 -7.61
C MET A 1 -15.36 -30.17 -7.24
N GLU A 2 -15.98 -29.81 -6.13
CA GLU A 2 -15.99 -28.43 -5.65
C GLU A 2 -14.56 -28.13 -5.18
N GLU A 3 -13.91 -27.14 -5.76
CA GLU A 3 -12.61 -26.68 -5.26
C GLU A 3 -12.84 -26.03 -3.89
N ASP A 4 -12.10 -26.47 -2.88
CA ASP A 4 -12.13 -25.88 -1.54
C ASP A 4 -11.64 -24.43 -1.64
N PRO A 5 -12.50 -23.43 -1.37
CA PRO A 5 -12.14 -22.02 -1.51
C PRO A 5 -11.04 -21.57 -0.52
N ASP A 6 -10.75 -22.39 0.49
CA ASP A 6 -9.72 -22.14 1.52
C ASP A 6 -8.46 -23.02 1.32
N ALA A 7 -8.33 -23.74 0.20
CA ALA A 7 -7.12 -24.50 -0.09
C ALA A 7 -5.92 -23.58 -0.37
N GLU A 8 -4.83 -23.74 0.40
CA GLU A 8 -3.59 -22.98 0.19
C GLU A 8 -3.11 -23.11 -1.26
N THR A 9 -2.84 -21.98 -1.91
CA THR A 9 -2.35 -22.00 -3.29
C THR A 9 -0.88 -22.40 -3.36
N LYS A 10 -0.40 -22.72 -4.57
CA LYS A 10 1.05 -22.84 -4.78
C LYS A 10 1.73 -21.48 -4.52
N PRO A 11 2.94 -21.46 -3.94
CA PRO A 11 3.69 -20.22 -3.76
C PRO A 11 4.00 -19.56 -5.11
N VAL A 12 3.80 -18.25 -5.19
CA VAL A 12 4.10 -17.40 -6.35
C VAL A 12 5.18 -16.40 -5.96
N ASP A 13 6.18 -16.23 -6.82
CA ASP A 13 7.22 -15.22 -6.62
C ASP A 13 6.69 -13.83 -6.98
N VAL A 14 6.74 -12.92 -6.02
CA VAL A 14 6.26 -11.53 -6.15
C VAL A 14 7.39 -10.52 -6.34
N THR A 15 8.64 -10.99 -6.47
CA THR A 15 9.78 -10.14 -6.76
C THR A 15 9.80 -9.73 -8.22
N LYS A 16 10.21 -8.49 -8.51
CA LYS A 16 10.37 -8.03 -9.90
C LYS A 16 11.46 -8.81 -10.66
N ALA A 17 12.45 -9.31 -9.93
CA ALA A 17 13.57 -10.06 -10.50
C ALA A 17 13.27 -11.55 -10.70
N MET A 18 12.15 -12.06 -10.17
CA MET A 18 11.82 -13.49 -10.13
C MET A 18 12.95 -14.33 -9.52
N ASP A 19 13.56 -13.84 -8.43
CA ASP A 19 14.72 -14.45 -7.77
C ASP A 19 14.33 -15.42 -6.61
N GLY A 20 13.03 -15.57 -6.38
CA GLY A 20 12.42 -16.34 -5.31
C GLY A 20 12.65 -15.75 -3.92
N GLY A 21 13.03 -14.47 -3.83
CA GLY A 21 13.32 -13.78 -2.57
C GLY A 21 12.08 -13.50 -1.73
N VAL A 22 10.92 -13.37 -2.36
CA VAL A 22 9.62 -13.22 -1.69
C VAL A 22 8.61 -14.12 -2.38
N LEU A 23 8.20 -15.19 -1.69
CA LEU A 23 7.17 -16.11 -2.16
C LEU A 23 5.88 -15.86 -1.41
N LYS A 24 4.78 -15.67 -2.14
CA LYS A 24 3.44 -15.50 -1.58
C LYS A 24 2.60 -16.74 -1.83
N THR A 25 1.97 -17.25 -0.78
CA THR A 25 0.90 -18.26 -0.85
C THR A 25 -0.40 -17.62 -0.39
N LEU A 26 -1.45 -17.71 -1.18
CA LEU A 26 -2.79 -17.31 -0.78
C LEU A 26 -3.36 -18.38 0.16
N LEU A 27 -3.79 -17.98 1.35
CA LEU A 27 -4.44 -18.85 2.34
C LEU A 27 -5.95 -18.65 2.34
N LYS A 28 -6.41 -17.41 2.18
CA LYS A 28 -7.82 -17.07 2.08
C LYS A 28 -8.01 -15.90 1.11
N ALA A 29 -8.90 -16.07 0.15
CA ALA A 29 -9.26 -15.01 -0.79
C ALA A 29 -9.89 -13.81 -0.08
N GLY A 30 -9.51 -12.61 -0.53
CA GLY A 30 -10.16 -11.37 -0.13
C GLY A 30 -11.38 -11.03 -0.99
N GLU A 31 -11.95 -9.86 -0.73
CA GLU A 31 -13.02 -9.24 -1.50
C GLU A 31 -12.46 -8.37 -2.63
N ASN A 32 -13.28 -8.09 -3.65
CA ASN A 32 -12.96 -7.18 -4.76
C ASN A 32 -11.59 -7.48 -5.42
N PHE A 33 -11.44 -8.72 -5.89
CA PHE A 33 -10.18 -9.22 -6.44
C PHE A 33 -9.60 -8.30 -7.52
N GLY A 34 -8.30 -8.02 -7.44
CA GLY A 34 -7.58 -7.13 -8.36
C GLY A 34 -7.56 -5.66 -7.93
N VAL A 35 -8.24 -5.29 -6.85
CA VAL A 35 -8.09 -3.98 -6.22
C VAL A 35 -7.09 -4.08 -5.07
N HIS A 36 -6.00 -3.34 -5.19
CA HIS A 36 -4.85 -3.40 -4.29
C HIS A 36 -4.55 -2.02 -3.68
N PRO A 37 -3.87 -1.95 -2.53
CA PRO A 37 -3.40 -0.68 -2.00
C PRO A 37 -2.44 0.00 -2.98
N ALA A 38 -2.58 1.31 -3.12
CA ALA A 38 -1.72 2.14 -3.95
C ALA A 38 -0.60 2.76 -3.11
N LYS A 39 0.55 3.05 -3.73
CA LYS A 39 1.68 3.67 -3.03
C LYS A 39 1.23 4.95 -2.31
N GLY A 40 1.52 5.06 -1.01
CA GLY A 40 1.06 6.15 -0.14
C GLY A 40 -0.15 5.79 0.72
N ASP A 41 -0.94 4.78 0.34
CA ASP A 41 -2.07 4.34 1.15
C ASP A 41 -1.61 3.81 2.53
N CYS A 42 -2.41 4.10 3.55
CA CYS A 42 -2.23 3.58 4.90
C CYS A 42 -2.89 2.19 4.99
N CYS A 43 -2.09 1.14 5.05
CA CYS A 43 -2.55 -0.25 5.13
C CYS A 43 -2.69 -0.69 6.59
N TYR A 44 -3.79 -1.36 6.92
CA TYR A 44 -4.07 -1.93 8.24
C TYR A 44 -4.07 -3.45 8.13
N VAL A 45 -3.23 -4.12 8.91
CA VAL A 45 -3.03 -5.56 8.84
C VAL A 45 -3.04 -6.21 10.21
N HIS A 46 -3.45 -7.48 10.24
CA HIS A 46 -3.00 -8.40 11.27
C HIS A 46 -1.89 -9.29 10.73
N TYR A 47 -0.95 -9.67 11.58
CA TYR A 47 0.12 -10.58 11.20
C TYR A 47 0.64 -11.44 12.34
N GLU A 48 1.30 -12.52 11.96
CA GLU A 48 2.21 -13.31 12.78
C GLU A 48 3.51 -13.58 12.02
N GLY A 49 4.65 -13.32 12.66
CA GLY A 49 5.98 -13.49 12.10
C GLY A 49 6.73 -14.66 12.74
N ILE A 50 7.27 -15.54 11.91
CA ILE A 50 7.97 -16.78 12.29
C ILE A 50 9.36 -16.81 11.65
N ILE A 51 10.37 -17.27 12.39
CA ILE A 51 11.69 -17.61 11.83
C ILE A 51 11.62 -19.00 11.24
N LYS A 52 11.75 -19.14 9.91
CA LYS A 52 11.51 -20.38 9.16
C LYS A 52 12.30 -21.56 9.71
N GLU A 53 13.59 -21.36 9.99
CA GLU A 53 14.51 -22.43 10.38
C GLU A 53 14.20 -23.00 11.77
N SER A 54 13.65 -22.19 12.67
CA SER A 54 13.34 -22.59 14.04
C SER A 54 11.85 -22.84 14.30
N GLY A 55 10.97 -22.37 13.43
CA GLY A 55 9.52 -22.33 13.65
C GLY A 55 9.08 -21.39 14.78
N LYS A 56 9.97 -20.56 15.32
CA LYS A 56 9.68 -19.68 16.45
C LYS A 56 8.95 -18.42 15.99
N VAL A 57 7.81 -18.13 16.62
CA VAL A 57 7.13 -16.83 16.51
C VAL A 57 7.99 -15.75 17.19
N PHE A 58 8.31 -14.67 16.48
CA PHE A 58 9.10 -13.56 17.00
C PHE A 58 8.30 -12.27 17.23
N ASP A 59 7.19 -12.09 16.51
CA ASP A 59 6.23 -11.00 16.74
C ASP A 59 4.85 -11.35 16.19
N SER A 60 3.80 -10.75 16.77
CA SER A 60 2.41 -10.90 16.32
C SER A 60 1.61 -9.66 16.71
N SER A 61 0.80 -9.15 15.78
CA SER A 61 -0.16 -8.08 16.11
C SER A 61 -1.37 -8.61 16.87
N ARG A 62 -1.74 -9.89 16.66
CA ARG A 62 -2.95 -10.47 17.26
C ARG A 62 -2.82 -10.57 18.79
N GLY A 63 -1.60 -10.83 19.28
CA GLY A 63 -1.32 -10.80 20.72
C GLY A 63 -1.44 -9.41 21.37
N ARG A 64 -1.52 -8.34 20.57
CA ARG A 64 -1.73 -6.95 21.04
C ARG A 64 -3.18 -6.47 20.89
N GLU A 65 -4.06 -7.31 20.35
CA GLU A 65 -5.48 -6.99 20.05
C GLU A 65 -5.69 -5.70 19.22
N MET A 66 -4.66 -5.23 18.53
CA MET A 66 -4.70 -4.01 17.71
C MET A 66 -4.04 -4.27 16.35
N PRO A 67 -4.67 -3.85 15.23
CA PRO A 67 -4.04 -3.91 13.92
C PRO A 67 -2.73 -3.13 13.88
N PHE A 68 -1.77 -3.64 13.13
CA PHE A 68 -0.59 -2.88 12.75
C PHE A 68 -0.92 -2.06 11.51
N PHE A 69 -0.45 -0.81 11.45
CA PHE A 69 -0.62 0.02 10.27
C PHE A 69 0.72 0.56 9.77
N PHE A 70 0.81 0.75 8.46
CA PHE A 70 1.97 1.34 7.80
C PHE A 70 1.59 2.00 6.48
N THR A 71 2.40 2.95 6.03
CA THR A 71 2.24 3.60 4.74
C THR A 71 2.93 2.77 3.65
N PHE A 72 2.15 2.25 2.72
CA PHE A 72 2.64 1.36 1.67
C PHE A 72 3.62 2.07 0.72
N GLY A 73 4.77 1.42 0.45
CA GLY A 73 5.74 1.87 -0.54
C GLY A 73 6.62 3.04 -0.09
N ARG A 74 6.66 3.31 1.22
CA ARG A 74 7.57 4.28 1.86
C ARG A 74 8.74 3.63 2.61
N GLY A 75 8.89 2.31 2.55
CA GLY A 75 9.97 1.60 3.24
C GLY A 75 9.87 1.64 4.78
N GLN A 76 8.65 1.81 5.31
CA GLN A 76 8.39 1.74 6.76
C GLN A 76 8.41 0.30 7.30
N VAL A 77 8.30 -0.68 6.40
CA VAL A 77 8.35 -2.11 6.68
C VAL A 77 9.46 -2.75 5.85
N ILE A 78 9.76 -4.03 6.09
CA ILE A 78 10.73 -4.77 5.28
C ILE A 78 10.28 -4.84 3.81
N LYS A 79 11.23 -4.95 2.88
CA LYS A 79 10.95 -4.97 1.43
C LYS A 79 9.97 -6.08 1.04
N GLY A 80 10.04 -7.23 1.69
CA GLY A 80 9.14 -8.34 1.45
C GLY A 80 7.67 -8.02 1.72
N TRP A 81 7.40 -7.18 2.73
CA TRP A 81 6.05 -6.70 3.02
C TRP A 81 5.57 -5.71 1.97
N ASP A 82 6.40 -4.72 1.60
CA ASP A 82 6.05 -3.79 0.53
C ASP A 82 5.73 -4.55 -0.78
N LEU A 83 6.48 -5.61 -1.12
CA LEU A 83 6.18 -6.41 -2.31
C LEU A 83 4.94 -7.30 -2.15
N GLY A 84 4.80 -7.98 -1.01
CA GLY A 84 3.70 -8.92 -0.79
C GLY A 84 2.35 -8.23 -0.64
N VAL A 85 2.26 -7.21 0.22
CA VAL A 85 1.01 -6.49 0.50
C VAL A 85 0.51 -5.73 -0.73
N ALA A 86 1.40 -5.27 -1.62
CA ALA A 86 1.04 -4.66 -2.89
C ALA A 86 0.20 -5.57 -3.82
N THR A 87 0.19 -6.88 -3.56
CA THR A 87 -0.55 -7.87 -4.35
C THR A 87 -1.80 -8.38 -3.63
N MET A 88 -2.08 -7.90 -2.41
CA MET A 88 -3.19 -8.39 -1.60
C MET A 88 -4.47 -7.60 -1.85
N CYS A 89 -5.60 -8.27 -1.72
CA CYS A 89 -6.93 -7.65 -1.72
C CYS A 89 -7.43 -7.44 -0.28
N ARG A 90 -8.49 -6.64 -0.12
CA ARG A 90 -9.09 -6.42 1.20
C ARG A 90 -9.66 -7.74 1.76
N GLY A 91 -9.38 -8.04 3.02
CA GLY A 91 -9.78 -9.29 3.69
C GLY A 91 -8.95 -10.51 3.31
N GLU A 92 -7.96 -10.37 2.42
CA GLU A 92 -7.09 -11.47 2.01
C GLU A 92 -6.18 -11.91 3.16
N ILE A 93 -6.00 -13.23 3.32
CA ILE A 93 -4.97 -13.81 4.18
C ILE A 93 -3.93 -14.50 3.30
N ALA A 94 -2.67 -14.12 3.45
CA ALA A 94 -1.57 -14.67 2.69
C ALA A 94 -0.36 -14.99 3.57
N ARG A 95 0.38 -16.03 3.19
CA ARG A 95 1.69 -16.36 3.74
C ARG A 95 2.77 -15.78 2.84
N LEU A 96 3.66 -14.97 3.39
CA LEU A 96 4.86 -14.47 2.73
C LEU A 96 6.08 -15.18 3.30
N GLU A 97 6.85 -15.84 2.45
CA GLU A 97 8.20 -16.31 2.77
C GLU A 97 9.22 -15.33 2.21
N CYS A 98 9.94 -14.65 3.10
CA CYS A 98 10.87 -13.58 2.79
C CYS A 98 12.30 -14.01 3.10
N ARG A 99 13.16 -14.10 2.09
CA ARG A 99 14.60 -14.31 2.26
C ARG A 99 15.26 -13.10 2.94
N PRO A 100 16.46 -13.26 3.52
CA PRO A 100 17.12 -12.22 4.29
C PRO A 100 17.26 -10.88 3.55
N GLU A 101 17.55 -10.89 2.24
CA GLU A 101 17.76 -9.70 1.41
C GLU A 101 16.49 -8.82 1.29
N TYR A 102 15.33 -9.44 1.50
CA TYR A 102 14.01 -8.82 1.50
C TYR A 102 13.44 -8.65 2.92
N ALA A 103 14.20 -9.04 3.95
CA ALA A 103 13.87 -8.93 5.36
C ALA A 103 14.94 -8.09 6.10
N TYR A 104 15.69 -8.68 7.05
CA TYR A 104 16.67 -7.99 7.90
C TYR A 104 18.14 -8.27 7.53
N GLY A 105 18.39 -8.96 6.42
CA GLY A 105 19.73 -9.20 5.87
C GLY A 105 20.68 -9.94 6.82
N GLU A 106 21.98 -9.75 6.58
CA GLU A 106 23.06 -10.37 7.36
C GLU A 106 23.08 -9.93 8.83
N THR A 107 22.61 -8.72 9.12
CA THR A 107 22.60 -8.17 10.48
C THR A 107 21.48 -8.77 11.34
N GLY A 108 20.34 -9.11 10.73
CA GLY A 108 19.15 -9.53 11.46
C GLY A 108 18.52 -8.39 12.27
N HIS A 109 17.75 -8.75 13.29
CA HIS A 109 17.15 -7.82 14.24
C HIS A 109 17.28 -8.34 15.68
N PRO A 110 18.49 -8.24 16.27
CA PRO A 110 18.76 -8.76 17.61
C PRO A 110 17.87 -8.11 18.69
N PRO A 111 17.57 -8.84 19.78
CA PRO A 111 17.92 -10.24 20.04
C PRO A 111 16.94 -11.24 19.40
N LYS A 112 15.90 -10.76 18.71
CA LYS A 112 14.77 -11.61 18.28
C LYS A 112 15.06 -12.38 17.00
N ILE A 113 15.68 -11.74 16.01
CA ILE A 113 15.89 -12.28 14.67
C ILE A 113 17.39 -12.37 14.41
N PRO A 114 17.95 -13.58 14.24
CA PRO A 114 19.34 -13.75 13.83
C PRO A 114 19.62 -13.18 12.43
N GLY A 115 20.88 -12.88 12.17
CA GLY A 115 21.35 -12.57 10.81
C GLY A 115 21.06 -13.69 9.82
N ASN A 116 20.81 -13.35 8.57
CA ASN A 116 20.55 -14.30 7.48
C ASN A 116 19.33 -15.22 7.70
N SER A 117 18.35 -14.79 8.50
CA SER A 117 17.13 -15.57 8.75
C SER A 117 16.11 -15.42 7.63
N THR A 118 15.54 -16.54 7.17
CA THR A 118 14.33 -16.51 6.33
C THR A 118 13.11 -16.36 7.23
N LEU A 119 12.23 -15.41 6.91
CA LEU A 119 11.05 -15.13 7.71
C LEU A 119 9.79 -15.57 6.98
N ILE A 120 8.86 -16.16 7.73
CA ILE A 120 7.51 -16.45 7.27
C ILE A 120 6.57 -15.48 7.97
N PHE A 121 5.72 -14.81 7.22
CA PHE A 121 4.66 -13.97 7.74
C PHE A 121 3.31 -14.49 7.27
N GLU A 122 2.39 -14.75 8.18
CA GLU A 122 0.98 -14.82 7.83
C GLU A 122 0.39 -13.42 8.03
N ILE A 123 -0.18 -12.84 6.97
CA ILE A 123 -0.70 -11.48 6.95
C ILE A 123 -2.16 -11.52 6.53
N GLU A 124 -3.01 -10.82 7.28
CA GLU A 124 -4.39 -10.51 6.94
C GLU A 124 -4.48 -9.02 6.62
N LEU A 125 -4.80 -8.66 5.37
CA LEU A 125 -5.00 -7.26 4.96
C LEU A 125 -6.43 -6.83 5.28
N LEU A 126 -6.63 -6.10 6.37
CA LEU A 126 -7.97 -5.74 6.84
C LEU A 126 -8.62 -4.68 5.95
N ARG A 127 -7.86 -3.62 5.66
CA ARG A 127 -8.30 -2.44 4.89
C ARG A 127 -7.10 -1.53 4.59
N TRP A 128 -7.32 -0.54 3.74
CA TRP A 128 -6.44 0.61 3.59
C TRP A 128 -7.24 1.89 3.40
N GLU A 129 -6.58 3.02 3.64
CA GLU A 129 -7.10 4.37 3.43
C GLU A 129 -6.11 5.16 2.58
N GLY A 130 -6.60 6.16 1.84
CA GLY A 130 -5.72 7.07 1.10
C GLY A 130 -4.76 7.81 2.02
N GLU A 131 -3.64 8.29 1.45
CA GLU A 131 -2.69 9.13 2.17
C GLU A 131 -3.39 10.40 2.66
N ASP A 132 -3.36 10.65 3.95
CA ASP A 132 -3.89 11.88 4.53
C ASP A 132 -2.96 13.06 4.23
N LEU A 133 -3.42 13.99 3.42
CA LEU A 133 -2.73 15.21 3.00
C LEU A 133 -3.25 16.45 3.74
N SER A 134 -4.15 16.32 4.72
CA SER A 134 -4.61 17.48 5.45
C SER A 134 -3.47 18.06 6.33
N PRO A 135 -3.42 19.40 6.50
CA PRO A 135 -2.37 20.04 7.30
C PRO A 135 -2.27 19.47 8.72
N ASP A 136 -3.43 19.12 9.30
CA ASP A 136 -3.57 18.68 10.68
C ASP A 136 -3.59 17.14 10.82
N ARG A 137 -3.48 16.38 9.72
CA ARG A 137 -3.59 14.91 9.67
C ARG A 137 -4.88 14.38 10.31
N ASP A 138 -5.98 15.04 9.98
CA ASP A 138 -7.33 14.76 10.48
C ASP A 138 -8.20 13.93 9.51
N GLY A 139 -7.65 13.50 8.38
CA GLY A 139 -8.33 12.68 7.37
C GLY A 139 -9.30 13.46 6.46
N THR A 140 -9.38 14.79 6.56
CA THR A 140 -10.30 15.60 5.72
C THR A 140 -9.91 15.64 4.26
N ILE A 141 -8.62 15.50 3.95
CA ILE A 141 -8.08 15.46 2.58
C ILE A 141 -7.27 14.17 2.46
N THR A 142 -7.82 13.15 1.79
CA THR A 142 -7.10 11.91 1.53
C THR A 142 -6.84 11.71 0.04
N LYS A 143 -5.71 11.09 -0.29
CA LYS A 143 -5.28 10.81 -1.66
C LYS A 143 -4.93 9.35 -1.83
N SER A 144 -5.61 8.68 -2.74
CA SER A 144 -5.20 7.39 -3.28
C SER A 144 -4.80 7.53 -4.75
N ILE A 145 -3.73 6.86 -5.14
CA ILE A 145 -3.29 6.83 -6.54
C ILE A 145 -4.10 5.77 -7.28
N VAL A 146 -5.03 6.19 -8.14
CA VAL A 146 -5.82 5.26 -8.97
C VAL A 146 -5.00 4.75 -10.16
N VAL A 147 -4.22 5.65 -10.78
CA VAL A 147 -3.31 5.32 -11.89
C VAL A 147 -1.97 6.01 -11.62
N SER A 148 -0.89 5.24 -11.57
CA SER A 148 0.45 5.82 -11.40
C SER A 148 0.87 6.64 -12.61
N GLY A 149 1.46 7.80 -12.37
CA GLY A 149 2.01 8.65 -13.43
C GLY A 149 3.16 7.97 -14.18
N LYS A 150 3.27 8.22 -15.49
CA LYS A 150 4.33 7.63 -16.34
C LYS A 150 5.65 8.41 -16.27
N LYS A 151 5.66 9.63 -15.71
CA LYS A 151 6.82 10.51 -15.70
C LYS A 151 7.16 10.94 -14.26
N PHE A 152 8.41 10.74 -13.87
CA PHE A 152 8.97 11.17 -12.56
C PHE A 152 9.13 12.69 -12.41
N LYS A 153 8.51 13.49 -13.28
CA LYS A 153 8.53 14.95 -13.14
C LYS A 153 7.28 15.37 -12.39
N THR A 154 7.47 15.75 -11.14
CA THR A 154 6.52 16.60 -10.42
C THR A 154 6.53 17.99 -11.07
N PRO A 155 5.36 18.59 -11.34
CA PRO A 155 5.30 19.98 -11.79
C PRO A 155 6.03 20.89 -10.79
N THR A 156 6.85 21.81 -11.29
CA THR A 156 7.51 22.82 -10.44
C THR A 156 6.56 24.00 -10.19
N GLU A 157 6.87 24.80 -9.18
CA GLU A 157 6.25 26.12 -9.00
C GLU A 157 6.25 26.89 -10.34
N HIS A 158 5.14 27.53 -10.67
CA HIS A 158 4.84 28.21 -11.95
C HIS A 158 4.70 27.31 -13.20
N ALA A 159 4.65 25.99 -13.08
CA ALA A 159 4.33 25.12 -14.22
C ALA A 159 2.85 25.23 -14.58
N GLY A 160 2.55 25.35 -15.88
CA GLY A 160 1.18 25.20 -16.38
C GLY A 160 0.75 23.74 -16.34
N ILE A 161 -0.32 23.44 -15.63
CA ILE A 161 -0.85 22.09 -15.43
C ILE A 161 -2.23 22.01 -16.07
N LYS A 162 -2.50 20.90 -16.76
CA LYS A 162 -3.85 20.53 -17.21
C LYS A 162 -4.38 19.42 -16.31
N VAL A 163 -5.57 19.61 -15.76
CA VAL A 163 -6.22 18.67 -14.85
C VAL A 163 -7.62 18.39 -15.35
N HIS A 164 -8.02 17.12 -15.38
CA HIS A 164 -9.43 16.75 -15.43
C HIS A 164 -9.88 16.44 -14.01
N ALA A 165 -10.79 17.25 -13.47
CA ALA A 165 -11.29 17.11 -12.12
C ALA A 165 -12.78 16.75 -12.13
N VAL A 166 -13.13 15.70 -11.38
CA VAL A 166 -14.52 15.25 -11.20
C VAL A 166 -14.82 15.25 -9.70
N GLY A 167 -15.88 15.96 -9.31
CA GLY A 167 -16.39 16.01 -7.95
C GLY A 167 -17.68 15.21 -7.84
N THR A 168 -17.69 14.25 -6.91
CA THR A 168 -18.81 13.33 -6.68
C THR A 168 -19.23 13.39 -5.22
N SER A 169 -20.54 13.50 -4.95
CA SER A 169 -21.07 13.46 -3.58
C SER A 169 -21.12 12.03 -3.03
N LEU A 170 -21.36 11.88 -1.72
CA LEU A 170 -21.39 10.58 -1.03
C LEU A 170 -22.41 9.58 -1.64
N ASP A 171 -23.47 10.08 -2.26
CA ASP A 171 -24.49 9.28 -2.95
C ASP A 171 -24.09 8.90 -4.39
N GLY A 172 -22.87 9.22 -4.82
CA GLY A 172 -22.35 8.90 -6.15
C GLY A 172 -22.76 9.90 -7.24
N ARG A 173 -23.46 10.99 -6.90
CA ARG A 173 -23.84 12.00 -7.89
C ARG A 173 -22.65 12.89 -8.24
N ILE A 174 -22.34 12.99 -9.52
CA ILE A 174 -21.37 13.96 -10.04
C ILE A 174 -21.99 15.37 -9.94
N PHE A 175 -21.29 16.29 -9.27
CA PHE A 175 -21.67 17.69 -9.16
C PHE A 175 -20.66 18.64 -9.81
N TYR A 176 -19.49 18.14 -10.19
CA TYR A 176 -18.44 18.88 -10.88
C TYR A 176 -17.71 17.95 -11.87
N ASP A 177 -17.48 18.42 -13.09
CA ASP A 177 -16.72 17.71 -14.13
C ASP A 177 -16.15 18.75 -15.10
N ALA A 178 -14.86 19.02 -15.01
CA ALA A 178 -14.22 20.04 -15.82
C ALA A 178 -12.75 19.73 -16.14
N GLN A 179 -12.31 20.17 -17.32
CA GLN A 179 -10.90 20.32 -17.63
C GLN A 179 -10.44 21.72 -17.24
N LEU A 180 -9.41 21.78 -16.42
CA LEU A 180 -8.80 23.00 -15.91
C LEU A 180 -7.38 23.13 -16.43
N GLU A 181 -6.98 24.35 -16.74
CA GLU A 181 -5.59 24.71 -16.99
C GLU A 181 -5.22 25.85 -16.05
N TYR A 182 -4.21 25.65 -15.20
CA TYR A 182 -3.76 26.69 -14.27
C TYR A 182 -2.25 26.58 -14.03
N VAL A 183 -1.69 27.62 -13.41
CA VAL A 183 -0.27 27.71 -13.08
C VAL A 183 -0.09 27.31 -11.62
N LEU A 184 0.74 26.31 -11.34
CA LEU A 184 0.99 25.87 -9.96
C LEU A 184 1.56 27.03 -9.12
N GLY A 185 0.95 27.32 -7.97
CA GLY A 185 1.31 28.46 -7.12
C GLY A 185 0.59 29.78 -7.46
N GLU A 186 -0.15 29.84 -8.57
CA GLU A 186 -0.92 31.02 -8.98
C GLU A 186 -2.37 30.63 -9.29
N GLY A 187 -3.29 30.93 -8.37
CA GLY A 187 -4.72 31.04 -8.68
C GLY A 187 -5.49 29.73 -8.89
N ALA A 188 -5.43 28.79 -7.94
CA ALA A 188 -6.41 27.70 -7.85
C ALA A 188 -7.77 28.17 -7.25
N GLU A 189 -7.79 29.35 -6.61
CA GLU A 189 -8.86 29.86 -5.74
C GLU A 189 -10.21 30.15 -6.44
N HIS A 190 -10.24 30.12 -7.77
CA HIS A 190 -11.45 30.45 -8.55
C HIS A 190 -11.97 29.29 -9.41
N ALA A 191 -11.28 28.16 -9.45
CA ALA A 191 -11.64 27.04 -10.33
C ALA A 191 -11.98 25.75 -9.59
N LEU A 192 -11.61 25.62 -8.31
CA LEU A 192 -11.73 24.38 -7.54
C LEU A 192 -12.36 24.61 -6.15
N PRO A 193 -13.00 23.59 -5.56
CA PRO A 193 -13.47 23.63 -4.17
C PRO A 193 -12.30 23.77 -3.18
N ASP A 194 -12.53 24.43 -2.03
CA ASP A 194 -11.56 24.60 -0.95
C ASP A 194 -10.95 23.24 -0.52
N GLY A 195 -9.62 23.17 -0.38
CA GLY A 195 -8.86 21.95 0.00
C GLY A 195 -8.28 21.13 -1.16
N SER A 196 -8.70 21.38 -2.39
CA SER A 196 -8.19 20.69 -3.60
C SER A 196 -6.75 21.05 -3.98
N GLY A 197 -6.29 22.26 -3.66
CA GLY A 197 -4.94 22.75 -4.01
C GLY A 197 -3.80 21.85 -3.49
N HIS A 198 -3.90 21.40 -2.24
CA HIS A 198 -2.90 20.52 -1.61
C HIS A 198 -2.82 19.13 -2.25
N GLY A 199 -3.93 18.63 -2.80
CA GLY A 199 -3.96 17.32 -3.48
C GLY A 199 -3.19 17.31 -4.81
N PHE A 200 -3.22 18.43 -5.53
CA PHE A 200 -2.57 18.57 -6.84
C PHE A 200 -1.06 18.81 -6.74
N GLU A 201 -0.59 19.51 -5.71
CA GLU A 201 0.85 19.71 -5.44
C GLU A 201 1.59 18.39 -5.21
N ALA A 202 0.90 17.37 -4.69
CA ALA A 202 1.47 16.05 -4.44
C ALA A 202 1.45 15.10 -5.65
N HIS A 203 1.04 15.53 -6.85
CA HIS A 203 0.82 14.66 -8.01
C HIS A 203 2.01 14.61 -8.99
N GLU A 204 2.35 13.42 -9.49
CA GLU A 204 3.35 13.21 -10.56
C GLU A 204 2.69 13.27 -11.94
N SER A 205 3.35 13.81 -12.96
CA SER A 205 2.73 13.92 -14.30
C SER A 205 2.55 12.55 -14.99
N GLY A 206 1.39 12.31 -15.61
CA GLY A 206 1.08 11.03 -16.26
C GLY A 206 -0.16 11.03 -17.10
#